data_AF-A0A7Y5VIU7-F1
#
_entry.id   AF-A0A7Y5VIU7-F1
#
_cell.length_a   1.000
_cell.length_b   1.000
_cell.length_c   1.000
_cell.angle_alpha   90.00
_cell.angle_beta   90.00
_cell.angle_gamma   90.00
#
_symmetry.space_group_name_H-M   'P 1'
#
loop_
_entity.id
_entity.type
_entity.pdbx_description
1 polymer ?
#
loop_
_entity_poly.entity_id
_entity_poly.type
_entity_poly.pdbx_seq_one_letter_code
_entity_poly.pdbx_strand_id
1 'polypeptide(L)'
;MLPRDLKPEQFRTYPPEARKLAVNNLRTLQQLPLSFLPNLLSEVIELDYKFPVERQRISKEIAVLGSLAPAQMQEWFGSFRDLSLSIKLEHFDWLDQPAQFVEQLSAHLWSTHQLDAFRKAAKEYGNRLQAAIAPDRPVIARLGIAIIGQGLDGYDGRLFRDLREHGTFFSHINPEKGIQQLMKAVAARAQAYPLPYAHWYVEGGQVVEHGPMLTHVSYQALELKRLALLNKMNAEIKRPGMGPVELRTILAALQPADVGFDSQEDVVLNHFQLKLLTEGSGTQVFSTTFVQWTAREALRRAQPLTLLVRFGPRQRQRPMNELLSNIDSHSEPDLVGSLVDADMGAYYNWINQQRLPGAENSSFIAWFEGSSRAVALGPPFARGATSSAMATLEELASWAVG
;
A
#
# COMPACT_ATOMS: atom_id res chain seq x y z
N MET A 1 31.39 12.40 0.66
CA MET A 1 31.86 11.17 1.35
C MET A 1 31.54 9.98 0.46
N LEU A 2 32.46 9.03 0.26
CA LEU A 2 32.20 7.87 -0.60
C LEU A 2 31.72 6.66 0.23
N PRO A 3 30.95 5.73 -0.36
CA PRO A 3 30.47 4.52 0.32
C PRO A 3 31.57 3.72 1.05
N ARG A 4 32.76 3.60 0.46
CA ARG A 4 33.92 2.91 1.05
C ARG A 4 34.40 3.50 2.38
N ASP A 5 34.06 4.76 2.64
CA ASP A 5 34.49 5.50 3.83
C ASP A 5 33.46 5.40 4.98
N LEU A 6 32.37 4.64 4.79
CA LEU A 6 31.32 4.49 5.79
C LEU A 6 31.83 3.90 7.11
N LYS A 7 31.33 4.44 8.23
CA LYS A 7 31.66 4.01 9.58
C LYS A 7 30.39 3.80 10.43
N PRO A 8 30.42 2.91 11.43
CA PRO A 8 29.25 2.64 12.27
C PRO A 8 28.66 3.88 12.95
N GLU A 9 29.50 4.85 13.33
CA GLU A 9 29.10 6.05 14.05
C GLU A 9 28.26 7.01 13.21
N GLN A 10 28.29 6.87 11.89
CA GLN A 10 27.56 7.75 10.99
C GLN A 10 26.08 7.38 10.90
N PHE A 11 25.69 6.17 11.31
CA PHE A 11 24.30 5.72 11.38
C PHE A 11 23.61 6.04 12.72
N ARG A 12 24.15 6.98 13.53
CA ARG A 12 23.61 7.30 14.86
C ARG A 12 22.21 7.90 14.83
N THR A 13 21.89 8.61 13.76
CA THR A 13 20.60 9.27 13.50
C THR A 13 19.53 8.30 13.00
N TYR A 14 19.92 7.09 12.57
CA TYR A 14 18.98 6.10 12.07
C TYR A 14 18.14 5.52 13.21
N PRO A 15 16.87 5.17 12.95
CA PRO A 15 16.06 4.42 13.89
C PRO A 15 16.73 3.10 14.35
N PRO A 16 16.38 2.55 15.53
CA PRO A 16 17.12 1.45 16.15
C PRO A 16 17.33 0.22 15.25
N GLU A 17 16.28 -0.30 14.61
CA GLU A 17 16.40 -1.49 13.76
C GLU A 17 17.11 -1.16 12.43
N ALA A 18 16.82 0.00 11.83
CA ALA A 18 17.53 0.52 10.66
C ALA A 18 19.05 0.62 10.90
N ARG A 19 19.44 1.23 12.02
CA ARG A 19 20.84 1.38 12.45
C ARG A 19 21.50 0.01 12.63
N LYS A 20 20.83 -0.90 13.35
CA LYS A 20 21.33 -2.25 13.58
C LYS A 20 21.57 -2.99 12.26
N LEU A 21 20.61 -2.92 11.33
CA LEU A 21 20.74 -3.56 10.02
C LEU A 21 21.91 -2.97 9.22
N ALA A 22 22.04 -1.64 9.18
CA ALA A 22 23.11 -0.97 8.44
C ALA A 22 24.50 -1.28 9.01
N VAL A 23 24.67 -1.18 10.34
CA VAL A 23 25.95 -1.44 11.02
C VAL A 23 26.39 -2.90 10.86
N ASN A 24 25.47 -3.85 11.01
CA ASN A 24 25.77 -5.28 10.85
C ASN A 24 26.20 -5.64 9.43
N ASN A 25 25.80 -4.86 8.43
CA ASN A 25 26.09 -5.10 7.01
C ASN A 25 27.03 -4.05 6.41
N LEU A 26 27.79 -3.33 7.25
CA LEU A 26 28.64 -2.21 6.83
C LEU A 26 29.58 -2.57 5.67
N ARG A 27 30.22 -3.75 5.73
CA ARG A 27 31.13 -4.21 4.67
C ARG A 27 30.44 -4.41 3.33
N THR A 28 29.18 -4.83 3.33
CA THR A 28 28.39 -4.97 2.11
C THR A 28 28.06 -3.59 1.56
N LEU A 29 27.59 -2.67 2.41
CA LEU A 29 27.24 -1.30 2.01
C LEU A 29 28.44 -0.54 1.44
N GLN A 30 29.63 -0.72 2.01
CA GLN A 30 30.88 -0.10 1.55
C GLN A 30 31.28 -0.49 0.11
N GLN A 31 30.78 -1.61 -0.41
CA GLN A 31 31.09 -2.10 -1.76
C GLN A 31 30.12 -1.56 -2.84
N LEU A 32 28.99 -0.98 -2.42
CA LEU A 32 27.97 -0.50 -3.33
C LEU A 32 28.34 0.88 -3.92
N PRO A 33 28.01 1.15 -5.19
CA PRO A 33 28.30 2.45 -5.79
C PRO A 33 27.38 3.55 -5.24
N LEU A 34 27.89 4.79 -5.23
CA LEU A 34 27.15 5.96 -4.75
C LEU A 34 25.89 6.25 -5.58
N SER A 35 25.86 5.86 -6.86
CA SER A 35 24.69 5.96 -7.72
C SER A 35 23.56 4.99 -7.35
N PHE A 36 23.80 4.02 -6.46
CA PHE A 36 22.82 3.01 -6.02
C PHE A 36 22.53 3.10 -4.52
N LEU A 37 23.59 3.13 -3.69
CA LEU A 37 23.49 2.96 -2.23
C LEU A 37 22.46 3.90 -1.56
N PRO A 38 22.36 5.19 -1.88
CA PRO A 38 21.37 6.07 -1.26
C PRO A 38 19.92 5.63 -1.49
N ASN A 39 19.61 4.99 -2.63
CA ASN A 39 18.27 4.44 -2.88
C ASN A 39 17.97 3.21 -2.00
N LEU A 40 18.97 2.39 -1.70
CA LEU A 40 18.81 1.32 -0.71
C LEU A 40 18.66 1.91 0.70
N LEU A 41 19.45 2.94 1.03
CA LEU A 41 19.39 3.58 2.34
C LEU A 41 18.09 4.34 2.60
N SER A 42 17.42 4.88 1.57
CA SER A 42 16.08 5.45 1.74
C SER A 42 15.04 4.41 2.15
N GLU A 43 15.24 3.13 1.80
CA GLU A 43 14.40 2.05 2.31
C GLU A 43 14.85 1.59 3.71
N VAL A 44 16.16 1.52 3.96
CA VAL A 44 16.71 1.08 5.26
C VAL A 44 16.38 2.08 6.37
N ILE A 45 16.44 3.39 6.13
CA ILE A 45 16.18 4.40 7.17
C ILE A 45 14.73 4.36 7.67
N GLU A 46 13.80 3.85 6.86
CA GLU A 46 12.39 3.68 7.21
C GLU A 46 12.07 2.30 7.83
N LEU A 47 13.06 1.43 8.07
CA LEU A 47 12.84 0.02 8.42
C LEU A 47 11.91 -0.17 9.63
N ASP A 48 12.09 0.63 10.68
CA ASP A 48 11.31 0.59 11.92
C ASP A 48 9.82 0.92 11.70
N TYR A 49 9.47 1.53 10.56
CA TYR A 49 8.10 1.92 10.18
C TYR A 49 7.52 1.06 9.04
N LYS A 50 8.28 0.08 8.55
CA LYS A 50 7.85 -0.85 7.50
C LYS A 50 7.13 -2.07 8.09
N PHE A 51 6.22 -2.67 7.32
CA PHE A 51 5.56 -3.93 7.72
C PHE A 51 6.55 -5.10 7.75
N PRO A 52 6.26 -6.19 8.47
CA PRO A 52 7.15 -7.35 8.57
C PRO A 52 7.65 -7.88 7.21
N VAL A 53 6.77 -7.95 6.20
CA VAL A 53 7.12 -8.43 4.87
C VAL A 53 8.11 -7.50 4.16
N GLU A 54 7.93 -6.19 4.28
CA GLU A 54 8.86 -5.19 3.73
C GLU A 54 10.23 -5.28 4.41
N ARG A 55 10.27 -5.42 5.74
CA ARG A 55 11.52 -5.60 6.50
C ARG A 55 12.24 -6.86 6.08
N GLN A 56 11.53 -7.97 5.95
CA GLN A 56 12.10 -9.25 5.51
C GLN A 56 12.68 -9.14 4.09
N ARG A 57 11.99 -8.46 3.18
CA ARG A 57 12.47 -8.22 1.81
C ARG A 57 13.80 -7.46 1.81
N ILE A 58 13.91 -6.37 2.57
CA ILE A 58 15.14 -5.58 2.66
C ILE A 58 16.27 -6.42 3.27
N SER A 59 15.99 -7.17 4.34
CA SER A 59 16.98 -8.06 4.95
C SER A 59 17.48 -9.14 3.98
N LYS A 60 16.59 -9.74 3.18
CA LYS A 60 16.97 -10.72 2.15
C LYS A 60 17.79 -10.10 1.04
N GLU A 61 17.44 -8.89 0.59
CA GLU A 61 18.22 -8.15 -0.40
C GLU A 61 19.66 -7.93 0.09
N ILE A 62 19.82 -7.38 1.29
CA ILE A 62 21.15 -7.17 1.87
C ILE A 62 21.91 -8.49 2.08
N ALA A 63 21.23 -9.55 2.49
CA ALA A 63 21.84 -10.88 2.65
C ALA A 63 22.36 -11.45 1.31
N VAL A 64 21.58 -11.31 0.23
CA VAL A 64 22.02 -11.68 -1.12
C VAL A 64 23.25 -10.88 -1.51
N LEU A 65 23.22 -9.56 -1.36
CA LEU A 65 24.35 -8.69 -1.66
C LEU A 65 25.61 -9.06 -0.86
N GLY A 66 25.46 -9.42 0.41
CA GLY A 66 26.56 -9.84 1.27
C GLY A 66 27.15 -11.20 0.91
N SER A 67 26.41 -12.04 0.18
CA SER A 67 26.85 -13.36 -0.30
C SER A 67 27.54 -13.34 -1.67
N LEU A 68 27.45 -12.23 -2.41
CA LEU A 68 28.03 -12.13 -3.75
C LEU A 68 29.56 -12.21 -3.72
N ALA A 69 30.14 -13.01 -4.60
CA ALA A 69 31.58 -12.98 -4.83
C ALA A 69 32.00 -11.64 -5.46
N PRO A 70 33.26 -11.18 -5.31
CA PRO A 70 33.71 -9.91 -5.87
C PRO A 70 33.46 -9.74 -7.38
N ALA A 71 33.60 -10.82 -8.16
CA ALA A 71 33.31 -10.81 -9.59
C ALA A 71 31.82 -10.57 -9.88
N GLN A 72 30.92 -11.20 -9.10
CA GLN A 72 29.47 -11.00 -9.22
C GLN A 72 29.07 -9.60 -8.76
N MET A 73 29.69 -9.07 -7.71
CA MET A 73 29.47 -7.69 -7.26
C MET A 73 29.82 -6.70 -8.38
N GLN A 74 30.95 -6.90 -9.07
CA GLN A 74 31.33 -6.08 -10.22
C GLN A 74 30.33 -6.24 -11.38
N GLU A 75 29.86 -7.45 -11.66
CA GLU A 75 28.86 -7.70 -12.71
C GLU A 75 27.52 -7.02 -12.42
N TRP A 76 27.03 -7.10 -11.16
CA TRP A 76 25.74 -6.55 -10.77
C TRP A 76 25.73 -5.03 -10.75
N PHE A 77 26.85 -4.41 -10.35
CA PHE A 77 26.92 -2.98 -10.11
C PHE A 77 27.81 -2.20 -11.11
N GLY A 78 28.41 -2.87 -12.09
CA GLY A 78 29.26 -2.24 -13.11
C GLY A 78 28.57 -1.08 -13.81
N SER A 79 27.36 -1.30 -14.35
CA SER A 79 26.60 -0.26 -15.05
C SER A 79 26.17 0.91 -14.14
N PHE A 80 26.06 0.69 -12.83
CA PHE A 80 25.84 1.80 -11.89
C PHE A 80 27.13 2.59 -11.63
N ARG A 81 28.30 1.92 -11.60
CA ARG A 81 29.63 2.54 -11.43
C ARG A 81 30.02 3.38 -12.65
N ASP A 82 29.55 3.02 -13.84
CA ASP A 82 29.82 3.74 -15.09
C ASP A 82 29.07 5.08 -15.20
N LEU A 83 28.09 5.34 -14.33
CA LEU A 83 27.35 6.59 -14.31
C LEU A 83 28.21 7.74 -13.79
N SER A 84 28.29 8.83 -14.55
CA SER A 84 28.97 10.05 -14.14
C SER A 84 28.09 10.85 -13.18
N LEU A 85 28.61 11.14 -11.98
CA LEU A 85 27.98 11.97 -10.97
C LEU A 85 28.57 13.37 -10.96
N SER A 86 27.77 14.37 -10.56
CA SER A 86 28.29 15.72 -10.35
C SER A 86 29.06 15.81 -9.03
N ILE A 87 30.03 16.74 -8.95
CA ILE A 87 30.75 17.06 -7.71
C ILE A 87 29.76 17.37 -6.57
N LYS A 88 28.66 18.06 -6.88
CA LYS A 88 27.61 18.37 -5.91
C LYS A 88 27.00 17.11 -5.30
N LEU A 89 26.71 16.08 -6.10
CA LEU A 89 26.18 14.82 -5.61
C LEU A 89 27.21 14.07 -4.76
N GLU A 90 28.48 14.03 -5.17
CA GLU A 90 29.55 13.35 -4.40
C GLU A 90 29.80 13.95 -3.01
N HIS A 91 29.50 15.24 -2.85
CA HIS A 91 29.61 15.98 -1.61
C HIS A 91 28.27 16.13 -0.87
N PHE A 92 27.17 15.62 -1.42
CA PHE A 92 25.86 15.68 -0.79
C PHE A 92 25.82 14.78 0.45
N ASP A 93 24.99 15.16 1.42
CA ASP A 93 24.74 14.38 2.63
C ASP A 93 23.73 13.25 2.38
N TRP A 94 24.14 12.29 1.55
CA TRP A 94 23.29 11.18 1.12
C TRP A 94 23.00 10.16 2.22
N LEU A 95 23.71 10.23 3.35
CA LEU A 95 23.53 9.30 4.46
C LEU A 95 22.34 9.69 5.32
N ASP A 96 22.24 10.96 5.71
CA ASP A 96 21.12 11.47 6.51
C ASP A 96 19.94 11.92 5.62
N GLN A 97 20.20 12.23 4.33
CA GLN A 97 19.17 12.68 3.39
C GLN A 97 19.11 11.83 2.09
N PRO A 98 18.99 10.49 2.19
CA PRO A 98 19.05 9.60 1.03
C PRO A 98 17.95 9.88 -0.01
N ALA A 99 16.72 10.19 0.42
CA ALA A 99 15.62 10.50 -0.50
C ALA A 99 15.88 11.75 -1.36
N GLN A 100 16.43 12.81 -0.75
CA GLN A 100 16.78 14.03 -1.47
C GLN A 100 17.95 13.82 -2.42
N PHE A 101 18.91 12.95 -2.06
CA PHE A 101 19.96 12.54 -2.98
C PHE A 101 19.37 11.85 -4.21
N VAL A 102 18.43 10.91 -4.04
CA VAL A 102 17.79 10.19 -5.16
C VAL A 102 17.03 11.15 -6.10
N GLU A 103 16.37 12.17 -5.54
CA GLU A 103 15.72 13.22 -6.32
C GLU A 103 16.74 14.01 -7.17
N GLN A 104 17.83 14.48 -6.54
CA GLN A 104 18.88 15.22 -7.25
C GLN A 104 19.64 14.35 -8.26
N LEU A 105 19.85 13.07 -7.95
CA LEU A 105 20.44 12.09 -8.86
C LEU A 105 19.55 11.95 -10.10
N SER A 106 18.24 11.80 -9.92
CA SER A 106 17.28 11.72 -11.03
C SER A 106 17.34 12.94 -11.94
N ALA A 107 17.38 14.15 -11.36
CA ALA A 107 17.50 15.40 -12.11
C ALA A 107 18.84 15.49 -12.88
N HIS A 108 19.95 15.11 -12.24
CA HIS A 108 21.27 15.07 -12.86
C HIS A 108 21.31 14.10 -14.04
N LEU A 109 20.88 12.84 -13.82
CA LEU A 109 20.86 11.81 -14.87
C LEU A 109 19.99 12.19 -16.07
N TRP A 110 18.88 12.91 -15.83
CA TRP A 110 18.08 13.48 -16.91
C TRP A 110 18.86 14.52 -17.71
N SER A 111 19.44 15.51 -17.03
CA SER A 111 20.20 16.60 -17.67
C SER A 111 21.43 16.12 -18.44
N THR A 112 22.03 15.00 -18.03
CA THR A 112 23.20 14.41 -18.67
C THR A 112 22.86 13.26 -19.63
N HIS A 113 21.58 13.01 -19.92
CA HIS A 113 21.13 11.91 -20.79
C HIS A 113 21.58 10.49 -20.34
N GLN A 114 21.75 10.28 -19.04
CA GLN A 114 22.15 9.00 -18.44
C GLN A 114 20.98 8.20 -17.84
N LEU A 115 19.76 8.75 -17.88
CA LEU A 115 18.59 8.13 -17.24
C LEU A 115 18.25 6.75 -17.82
N ASP A 116 18.39 6.55 -19.13
CA ASP A 116 18.10 5.26 -19.76
C ASP A 116 19.12 4.18 -19.36
N ALA A 117 20.39 4.55 -19.23
CA ALA A 117 21.43 3.66 -18.71
C ALA A 117 21.12 3.24 -17.26
N PHE A 118 20.74 4.20 -16.41
CA PHE A 118 20.32 3.91 -15.04
C PHE A 118 19.09 2.99 -14.99
N ARG A 119 18.05 3.26 -15.79
CA ARG A 119 16.83 2.43 -15.85
C ARG A 119 17.14 1.00 -16.29
N LYS A 120 18.02 0.84 -17.28
CA LYS A 120 18.48 -0.48 -17.72
C LYS A 120 19.21 -1.22 -16.59
N ALA A 121 20.17 -0.57 -15.93
CA ALA A 121 20.90 -1.13 -14.80
C ALA A 121 19.97 -1.53 -13.65
N ALA A 122 19.00 -0.69 -13.30
CA ALA A 122 18.00 -0.97 -12.27
C ALA A 122 17.10 -2.16 -12.62
N LYS A 123 16.69 -2.29 -13.89
CA LYS A 123 15.90 -3.44 -14.35
C LYS A 123 16.69 -4.74 -14.29
N GLU A 124 17.95 -4.72 -14.74
CA GLU A 124 18.83 -5.88 -14.67
C GLU A 124 19.11 -6.30 -13.21
N TYR A 125 19.38 -5.33 -12.34
CA TYR A 125 19.51 -5.54 -10.90
C TYR A 125 18.26 -6.21 -10.31
N GLY A 126 17.07 -5.66 -10.58
CA GLY A 126 15.81 -6.21 -10.08
C GLY A 126 15.57 -7.64 -10.56
N ASN A 127 15.86 -7.94 -11.83
CA ASN A 127 15.74 -9.30 -12.38
C ASN A 127 16.70 -10.29 -11.69
N ARG A 128 17.95 -9.89 -11.47
CA ARG A 128 18.95 -10.72 -10.78
C ARG A 128 18.57 -10.96 -9.32
N LEU A 129 18.11 -9.92 -8.62
CA LEU A 129 17.65 -10.02 -7.25
C LEU A 129 16.43 -10.96 -7.14
N GLN A 130 15.46 -10.81 -8.04
CA GLN A 130 14.29 -11.68 -8.10
C GLN A 130 14.65 -13.14 -8.40
N ALA A 131 15.65 -13.39 -9.26
CA ALA A 131 16.14 -14.74 -9.52
C ALA A 131 16.89 -15.36 -8.32
N ALA A 132 17.55 -14.52 -7.51
CA ALA A 132 18.29 -14.96 -6.32
C ALA A 132 17.39 -15.19 -5.09
N ILE A 133 16.21 -14.57 -5.03
CA ILE A 133 15.29 -14.67 -3.89
C ILE A 133 14.07 -15.50 -4.26
N ALA A 134 13.91 -16.65 -3.61
CA ALA A 134 12.68 -17.43 -3.72
C ALA A 134 11.47 -16.62 -3.21
N PRO A 135 10.34 -16.60 -3.93
CA PRO A 135 9.16 -15.87 -3.50
C PRO A 135 8.55 -16.51 -2.25
N ASP A 136 8.27 -15.70 -1.24
CA ASP A 136 7.58 -16.15 -0.02
C ASP A 136 6.13 -16.48 -0.33
N ARG A 137 5.76 -17.76 -0.21
CA ARG A 137 4.37 -18.17 -0.33
C ARG A 137 3.63 -17.89 0.99
N PRO A 138 2.36 -17.46 0.94
CA PRO A 138 1.58 -17.29 2.15
C PRO A 138 1.35 -18.66 2.82
N VAL A 139 1.23 -18.67 4.15
CA VAL A 139 0.98 -19.89 4.94
C VAL A 139 -0.38 -20.54 4.61
N ILE A 140 -1.30 -19.77 4.03
CA ILE A 140 -2.61 -20.20 3.53
C ILE A 140 -3.00 -19.37 2.30
N ALA A 141 -3.88 -19.91 1.45
CA ALA A 141 -4.47 -19.20 0.32
C ALA A 141 -5.15 -17.90 0.77
N ARG A 142 -4.90 -16.76 0.10
CA ARG A 142 -5.46 -15.46 0.52
C ARG A 142 -6.95 -15.35 0.23
N LEU A 143 -7.65 -14.56 1.04
CA LEU A 143 -9.05 -14.20 0.83
C LEU A 143 -9.21 -12.68 0.76
N GLY A 144 -9.60 -12.17 -0.40
CA GLY A 144 -10.03 -10.78 -0.56
C GLY A 144 -11.56 -10.68 -0.55
N ILE A 145 -12.11 -9.65 0.08
CA ILE A 145 -13.54 -9.38 0.12
C ILE A 145 -13.75 -7.88 -0.16
N ALA A 146 -14.62 -7.56 -1.11
CA ALA A 146 -15.06 -6.20 -1.39
C ALA A 146 -16.59 -6.08 -1.21
N ILE A 147 -17.01 -5.20 -0.33
CA ILE A 147 -18.43 -4.86 -0.09
C ILE A 147 -18.67 -3.48 -0.69
N ILE A 148 -19.65 -3.38 -1.60
CA ILE A 148 -19.94 -2.15 -2.35
C ILE A 148 -21.40 -1.74 -2.18
N GLY A 149 -21.69 -0.45 -2.37
CA GLY A 149 -23.07 0.04 -2.44
C GLY A 149 -23.75 0.31 -1.09
N GLN A 150 -22.97 0.59 -0.05
CA GLN A 150 -23.51 0.98 1.26
C GLN A 150 -24.55 2.10 1.12
N GLY A 151 -25.76 1.86 1.65
CA GLY A 151 -26.86 2.82 1.68
C GLY A 151 -27.72 2.88 0.40
N LEU A 152 -27.52 1.98 -0.57
CA LEU A 152 -28.40 1.83 -1.74
C LEU A 152 -29.35 0.65 -1.56
N ASP A 153 -30.65 0.89 -1.71
CA ASP A 153 -31.68 -0.17 -1.65
C ASP A 153 -31.75 -1.01 -2.93
N GLY A 154 -31.24 -0.47 -4.05
CA GLY A 154 -31.29 -1.13 -5.35
C GLY A 154 -30.44 -0.42 -6.41
N TYR A 155 -30.12 -1.15 -7.48
CA TYR A 155 -29.42 -0.62 -8.65
C TYR A 155 -29.67 -1.51 -9.88
N ASP A 156 -30.29 -0.93 -10.91
CA ASP A 156 -30.71 -1.65 -12.12
C ASP A 156 -29.56 -1.87 -13.11
N GLY A 157 -28.43 -1.18 -12.94
CA GLY A 157 -27.26 -1.35 -13.77
C GLY A 157 -26.55 -2.70 -13.54
N ARG A 158 -25.71 -3.07 -14.51
CA ARG A 158 -24.91 -4.30 -14.43
C ARG A 158 -23.68 -4.08 -13.56
N LEU A 159 -23.63 -4.77 -12.42
CA LEU A 159 -22.47 -4.79 -11.51
C LEU A 159 -21.49 -5.92 -11.83
N PHE A 160 -20.26 -5.75 -11.37
CA PHE A 160 -19.17 -6.72 -11.42
C PHE A 160 -18.78 -7.12 -12.84
N ARG A 161 -19.03 -6.28 -13.85
CA ARG A 161 -18.86 -6.65 -15.26
C ARG A 161 -17.49 -7.28 -15.52
N ASP A 162 -16.44 -6.62 -15.07
CA ASP A 162 -15.06 -7.03 -15.32
C ASP A 162 -14.64 -8.22 -14.41
N LEU A 163 -15.27 -8.39 -13.25
CA LEU A 163 -15.03 -9.53 -12.35
C LEU A 163 -15.73 -10.82 -12.80
N ARG A 164 -16.89 -10.72 -13.45
CA ARG A 164 -17.70 -11.89 -13.88
C ARG A 164 -16.95 -12.81 -14.85
N GLU A 165 -16.09 -12.26 -15.69
CA GLU A 165 -15.28 -13.04 -16.64
C GLU A 165 -14.28 -13.96 -15.92
N HIS A 166 -13.96 -13.66 -14.67
CA HIS A 166 -12.93 -14.34 -13.89
C HIS A 166 -13.47 -15.23 -12.77
N GLY A 167 -14.79 -15.30 -12.59
CA GLY A 167 -15.41 -16.08 -11.51
C GLY A 167 -16.86 -16.47 -11.78
N THR A 168 -17.53 -16.92 -10.72
CA THR A 168 -18.94 -17.29 -10.74
C THR A 168 -19.77 -16.15 -10.17
N PHE A 169 -20.76 -15.69 -10.94
CA PHE A 169 -21.76 -14.73 -10.49
C PHE A 169 -22.90 -15.43 -9.76
N PHE A 170 -23.26 -14.98 -8.57
CA PHE A 170 -24.37 -15.48 -7.77
C PHE A 170 -25.50 -14.44 -7.77
N SER A 171 -26.70 -14.86 -8.18
CA SER A 171 -27.89 -14.00 -8.27
C SER A 171 -28.89 -14.16 -7.13
N HIS A 172 -28.71 -15.19 -6.28
CA HIS A 172 -29.62 -15.58 -5.20
C HIS A 172 -28.89 -15.70 -3.85
N ILE A 173 -27.98 -14.77 -3.55
CA ILE A 173 -27.41 -14.65 -2.21
C ILE A 173 -28.50 -14.22 -1.23
N ASN A 174 -28.58 -14.84 -0.06
CA ASN A 174 -29.38 -14.31 1.04
C ASN A 174 -28.61 -13.14 1.68
N PRO A 175 -29.09 -11.88 1.57
CA PRO A 175 -28.38 -10.73 2.11
C PRO A 175 -28.54 -10.59 3.64
N GLU A 176 -29.45 -11.35 4.26
CA GLU A 176 -29.74 -11.23 5.69
C GLU A 176 -28.49 -11.46 6.53
N LYS A 177 -28.14 -10.48 7.36
CA LYS A 177 -26.93 -10.49 8.22
C LYS A 177 -25.63 -10.71 7.43
N GLY A 178 -25.60 -10.34 6.15
CA GLY A 178 -24.49 -10.62 5.24
C GLY A 178 -23.14 -10.07 5.72
N ILE A 179 -23.13 -8.83 6.24
CA ILE A 179 -21.92 -8.24 6.81
C ILE A 179 -21.45 -9.04 8.03
N GLN A 180 -22.35 -9.37 8.95
CA GLN A 180 -22.02 -10.13 10.15
C GLN A 180 -21.46 -11.51 9.81
N GLN A 181 -22.00 -12.18 8.78
CA GLN A 181 -21.49 -13.45 8.28
C GLN A 181 -20.05 -13.32 7.75
N LEU A 182 -19.77 -12.31 6.91
CA LEU A 182 -18.42 -12.06 6.39
C LEU A 182 -17.44 -11.70 7.51
N MET A 183 -17.84 -10.83 8.44
CA MET A 183 -17.01 -10.44 9.58
C MET A 183 -16.70 -11.64 10.50
N LYS A 184 -17.67 -12.52 10.73
CA LYS A 184 -17.47 -13.77 11.47
C LYS A 184 -16.45 -14.67 10.76
N ALA A 185 -16.56 -14.84 9.44
CA ALA A 185 -15.61 -15.64 8.66
C ALA A 185 -14.18 -15.06 8.71
N VAL A 186 -14.05 -13.74 8.56
CA VAL A 186 -12.76 -13.03 8.67
C VAL A 186 -12.16 -13.15 10.07
N ALA A 187 -12.97 -12.99 11.12
CA ALA A 187 -12.53 -13.13 12.51
C ALA A 187 -12.08 -14.56 12.84
N ALA A 188 -12.83 -15.58 12.42
CA ALA A 188 -12.46 -16.98 12.61
C ALA A 188 -11.11 -17.29 11.95
N ARG A 189 -10.89 -16.74 10.75
CA ARG A 189 -9.63 -16.89 10.04
C ARG A 189 -8.47 -16.16 10.71
N ALA A 190 -8.69 -14.97 11.27
CA ALA A 190 -7.69 -14.25 12.05
C ALA A 190 -7.31 -15.00 13.33
N GLN A 191 -8.28 -15.64 13.99
CA GLN A 191 -8.05 -16.47 15.17
C GLN A 191 -7.22 -17.72 14.84
N ALA A 192 -7.50 -18.36 13.69
CA ALA A 192 -6.75 -19.55 13.25
C ALA A 192 -5.31 -19.22 12.83
N TYR A 193 -5.04 -18.00 12.35
CA TYR A 193 -3.74 -17.60 11.81
C TYR A 193 -3.28 -16.23 12.37
N PRO A 194 -2.92 -16.13 13.65
CA PRO A 194 -2.67 -14.87 14.36
C PRO A 194 -1.33 -14.20 13.99
N LEU A 195 -1.15 -13.84 12.73
CA LEU A 195 0.06 -13.17 12.24
C LEU A 195 -0.11 -11.64 12.25
N PRO A 196 0.91 -10.86 12.65
CA PRO A 196 0.85 -9.40 12.65
C PRO A 196 0.48 -8.85 11.27
N TYR A 197 -0.53 -7.99 11.20
CA TYR A 197 -1.04 -7.38 9.97
C TYR A 197 -1.45 -8.39 8.88
N ALA A 198 -1.82 -9.63 9.24
CA ALA A 198 -2.26 -10.61 8.26
C ALA A 198 -3.74 -10.51 7.92
N HIS A 199 -4.55 -9.83 8.74
CA HIS A 199 -6.00 -9.74 8.56
C HIS A 199 -6.43 -8.28 8.70
N TRP A 200 -7.06 -7.76 7.64
CA TRP A 200 -7.38 -6.35 7.53
C TRP A 200 -8.88 -6.13 7.35
N TYR A 201 -9.36 -5.08 8.01
CA TYR A 201 -10.65 -4.47 7.74
C TYR A 201 -10.44 -3.00 7.37
N VAL A 202 -10.83 -2.62 6.16
CA VAL A 202 -10.72 -1.25 5.65
C VAL A 202 -12.11 -0.75 5.32
N GLU A 203 -12.47 0.43 5.82
CA GLU A 203 -13.81 0.96 5.61
C GLU A 203 -13.82 2.46 5.31
N GLY A 204 -14.79 2.87 4.50
CA GLY A 204 -14.97 4.26 4.04
C GLY A 204 -16.26 4.93 4.52
N GLY A 205 -17.02 4.30 5.41
CA GLY A 205 -18.36 4.74 5.79
C GLY A 205 -18.68 4.38 7.24
N GLN A 206 -19.67 3.52 7.43
CA GLN A 206 -20.03 3.07 8.78
C GLN A 206 -19.16 1.91 9.22
N VAL A 207 -18.51 2.07 10.37
CA VAL A 207 -17.77 1.01 11.05
C VAL A 207 -18.74 -0.06 11.55
N VAL A 208 -18.35 -1.32 11.38
CA VAL A 208 -19.05 -2.48 11.95
C VAL A 208 -18.17 -3.10 13.03
N GLU A 209 -18.82 -3.68 14.04
CA GLU A 209 -18.13 -4.42 15.09
C GLU A 209 -17.25 -5.53 14.47
N HIS A 210 -16.02 -5.62 14.97
CA HIS A 210 -15.02 -6.52 14.45
C HIS A 210 -14.11 -7.03 15.56
N GLY A 211 -13.50 -8.20 15.33
CA GLY A 211 -12.59 -8.80 16.30
C GLY A 211 -11.29 -7.98 16.45
N PRO A 212 -10.67 -7.98 17.64
CA PRO A 212 -9.48 -7.18 17.94
C PRO A 212 -8.23 -7.62 17.17
N MET A 213 -8.29 -8.76 16.49
CA MET A 213 -7.18 -9.32 15.70
C MET A 213 -7.10 -8.74 14.28
N LEU A 214 -8.07 -7.91 13.88
CA LEU A 214 -8.05 -7.27 12.57
C LEU A 214 -7.32 -5.93 12.67
N THR A 215 -6.38 -5.70 11.76
CA THR A 215 -5.86 -4.37 11.51
C THR A 215 -6.96 -3.55 10.86
N HIS A 216 -7.46 -2.54 11.59
CA HIS A 216 -8.57 -1.72 11.16
C HIS A 216 -8.10 -0.33 10.71
N VAL A 217 -8.52 0.08 9.51
CA VAL A 217 -8.28 1.42 8.97
C VAL A 217 -9.61 2.02 8.52
N SER A 218 -10.04 3.07 9.21
CA SER A 218 -11.34 3.72 9.02
C SER A 218 -11.18 5.15 8.52
N TYR A 219 -11.95 5.50 7.49
CA TYR A 219 -12.00 6.86 6.96
C TYR A 219 -12.58 7.85 7.97
N GLN A 220 -13.61 7.41 8.71
CA GLN A 220 -14.26 8.22 9.73
C GLN A 220 -13.35 8.41 10.95
N ALA A 221 -12.69 7.35 11.44
CA ALA A 221 -11.77 7.45 12.58
C ALA A 221 -10.57 8.38 12.32
N LEU A 222 -10.20 8.57 11.05
CA LEU A 222 -9.13 9.48 10.63
C LEU A 222 -9.59 10.92 10.37
N GLU A 223 -10.86 11.26 10.56
CA GLU A 223 -11.41 12.59 10.24
C GLU A 223 -10.58 13.74 10.81
N LEU A 224 -10.30 13.73 12.12
CA LEU A 224 -9.51 14.79 12.76
C LEU A 224 -8.09 14.91 12.17
N LYS A 225 -7.46 13.79 11.82
CA LYS A 225 -6.12 13.74 11.23
C LYS A 225 -6.15 14.27 9.78
N ARG A 226 -7.19 13.92 9.01
CA ARG A 226 -7.43 14.47 7.67
C ARG A 226 -7.63 15.98 7.71
N LEU A 227 -8.42 16.48 8.66
CA LEU A 227 -8.65 17.92 8.84
C LEU A 227 -7.36 18.67 9.22
N ALA A 228 -6.57 18.12 10.15
CA ALA A 228 -5.28 18.68 10.52
C ALA A 228 -4.33 18.78 9.31
N LEU A 229 -4.27 17.71 8.50
CA LEU A 229 -3.45 17.68 7.28
C LEU A 229 -3.93 18.71 6.25
N LEU A 230 -5.23 18.77 5.95
CA LEU A 230 -5.80 19.73 5.00
C LEU A 230 -5.53 21.18 5.43
N ASN A 231 -5.67 21.48 6.73
CA ASN A 231 -5.34 22.79 7.27
C ASN A 231 -3.86 23.15 7.07
N LYS A 232 -2.96 22.18 7.30
CA LYS A 232 -1.52 22.37 7.06
C LYS A 232 -1.23 22.60 5.58
N MET A 233 -1.80 21.79 4.69
CA MET A 233 -1.65 21.96 3.23
C MET A 233 -2.11 23.35 2.78
N ASN A 234 -3.27 23.80 3.26
CA ASN A 234 -3.78 25.13 2.94
C ASN A 234 -2.88 26.27 3.44
N ALA A 235 -2.30 26.12 4.64
CA ALA A 235 -1.37 27.10 5.18
C ALA A 235 -0.12 27.22 4.30
N GLU A 236 0.43 26.10 3.84
CA GLU A 236 1.59 26.08 2.95
C GLU A 236 1.26 26.67 1.57
N ILE A 237 0.14 26.26 0.95
CA ILE A 237 -0.29 26.77 -0.37
C ILE A 237 -0.46 28.29 -0.39
N LYS A 238 -0.83 28.91 0.74
CA LYS A 238 -0.99 30.37 0.86
C LYS A 238 0.34 31.13 0.96
N ARG A 239 1.48 30.45 1.15
CA ARG A 239 2.79 31.11 1.25
C ARG A 239 3.26 31.60 -0.13
N PRO A 240 3.75 32.84 -0.25
CA PRO A 240 4.32 33.34 -1.50
C PRO A 240 5.47 32.46 -1.99
N GLY A 241 5.45 32.08 -3.26
CA GLY A 241 6.48 31.23 -3.88
C GLY A 241 6.27 29.72 -3.70
N MET A 242 5.24 29.28 -2.95
CA MET A 242 4.95 27.87 -2.77
C MET A 242 4.54 27.20 -4.08
N GLY A 243 5.29 26.19 -4.49
CA GLY A 243 5.00 25.36 -5.66
C GLY A 243 4.58 23.92 -5.32
N PRO A 244 4.04 23.16 -6.28
CA PRO A 244 3.65 21.76 -6.06
C PRO A 244 4.80 20.85 -5.62
N VAL A 245 6.03 21.11 -6.10
CA VAL A 245 7.22 20.34 -5.72
C VAL A 245 7.58 20.59 -4.26
N GLU A 246 7.58 21.85 -3.84
CA GLU A 246 7.90 22.22 -2.45
C GLU A 246 6.85 21.68 -1.47
N LEU A 247 5.56 21.78 -1.83
CA LEU A 247 4.49 21.17 -1.04
C LEU A 247 4.70 19.65 -0.91
N ARG A 248 5.06 18.96 -2.00
CA ARG A 248 5.37 17.52 -1.96
C ARG A 248 6.54 17.22 -1.01
N THR A 249 7.61 18.01 -1.03
CA THR A 249 8.75 17.86 -0.12
C THR A 249 8.32 18.04 1.34
N ILE A 250 7.50 19.06 1.63
CA ILE A 250 6.96 19.30 2.98
C ILE A 250 6.10 18.12 3.44
N LEU A 251 5.20 17.62 2.59
CA LEU A 251 4.34 16.48 2.89
C LEU A 251 5.13 15.19 3.11
N ALA A 252 6.21 14.99 2.36
CA ALA A 252 7.10 13.83 2.51
C ALA A 252 7.88 13.83 3.84
N ALA A 253 8.12 15.01 4.42
CA ALA A 253 8.85 15.17 5.68
C ALA A 253 7.95 15.07 6.93
N LEU A 254 6.62 15.05 6.76
CA LEU A 254 5.68 14.97 7.87
C LEU A 254 5.90 13.69 8.70
N GLN A 255 5.80 13.86 10.01
CA GLN A 255 5.74 12.78 10.99
C GLN A 255 4.30 12.58 11.48
N PRO A 256 3.93 11.39 11.97
CA PRO A 256 2.57 11.16 12.45
C PRO A 256 2.10 12.17 13.51
N ALA A 257 2.99 12.57 14.42
CA ALA A 257 2.68 13.56 15.44
C ALA A 257 2.27 14.94 14.86
N ASP A 258 2.77 15.31 13.68
CA ASP A 258 2.48 16.59 13.03
C ASP A 258 1.00 16.77 12.65
N VAL A 259 0.25 15.67 12.57
CA VAL A 259 -1.19 15.67 12.25
C VAL A 259 -2.04 14.99 13.33
N GLY A 260 -1.45 14.78 14.52
CA GLY A 260 -2.17 14.31 15.71
C GLY A 260 -2.34 12.80 15.83
N PHE A 261 -1.44 11.99 15.26
CA PHE A 261 -1.32 10.58 15.64
C PHE A 261 -0.60 10.45 17.00
N ASP A 262 -1.04 9.50 17.83
CA ASP A 262 -0.41 9.24 19.12
C ASP A 262 0.88 8.41 18.94
N SER A 263 1.99 8.89 19.49
CA SER A 263 3.27 8.18 19.49
C SER A 263 3.28 6.87 20.29
N GLN A 264 2.32 6.65 21.20
CA GLN A 264 2.21 5.42 21.99
C GLN A 264 1.40 4.31 21.30
N GLU A 265 0.71 4.62 20.22
CA GLU A 265 -0.04 3.65 19.41
C GLU A 265 0.90 2.86 18.46
N ASP A 266 0.32 1.99 17.63
CA ASP A 266 1.05 1.22 16.62
C ASP A 266 1.80 2.15 15.64
N VAL A 267 3.10 2.30 15.85
CA VAL A 267 3.97 3.21 15.10
C VAL A 267 4.03 2.87 13.61
N VAL A 268 3.94 1.59 13.25
CA VAL A 268 3.94 1.13 11.84
C VAL A 268 2.62 1.53 11.20
N LEU A 269 1.50 1.29 11.87
CA LEU A 269 0.19 1.66 11.36
C LEU A 269 0.01 3.17 11.25
N ASN A 270 0.51 3.94 12.22
CA ASN A 270 0.46 5.41 12.19
C ASN A 270 1.24 5.99 11.01
N HIS A 271 2.45 5.49 10.74
CA HIS A 271 3.20 5.88 9.55
C HIS A 271 2.50 5.45 8.26
N PHE A 272 1.90 4.25 8.23
CA PHE A 272 1.10 3.80 7.10
C PHE A 272 -0.08 4.75 6.84
N GLN A 273 -0.87 5.09 7.87
CA GLN A 273 -2.04 5.97 7.73
C GLN A 273 -1.65 7.40 7.33
N LEU A 274 -0.56 7.95 7.87
CA LEU A 274 -0.04 9.23 7.41
C LEU A 274 0.31 9.17 5.91
N LYS A 275 1.03 8.14 5.48
CA LYS A 275 1.43 7.96 4.08
C LYS A 275 0.24 7.78 3.14
N LEU A 276 -0.81 7.08 3.58
CA LEU A 276 -2.08 7.02 2.82
C LEU A 276 -2.64 8.42 2.56
N LEU A 277 -2.57 9.30 3.57
CA LEU A 277 -3.08 10.66 3.50
C LEU A 277 -2.14 11.65 2.83
N THR A 278 -0.84 11.38 2.68
CA THR A 278 0.10 12.33 2.03
C THR A 278 0.47 11.93 0.61
N GLU A 279 0.42 10.64 0.28
CA GLU A 279 0.83 10.11 -1.03
C GLU A 279 -0.37 9.68 -1.89
N GLY A 280 -1.52 9.42 -1.26
CA GLY A 280 -2.76 9.11 -1.96
C GLY A 280 -3.45 10.37 -2.46
N SER A 281 -3.66 10.47 -3.77
CA SER A 281 -4.45 11.58 -4.35
C SER A 281 -5.90 11.44 -3.92
N GLY A 282 -6.47 12.44 -3.26
CA GLY A 282 -7.88 12.49 -2.88
C GLY A 282 -8.28 11.64 -1.67
N THR A 283 -7.35 10.92 -1.04
CA THR A 283 -7.62 10.08 0.15
C THR A 283 -8.00 10.90 1.39
N GLN A 284 -7.74 12.20 1.37
CA GLN A 284 -8.11 13.14 2.42
C GLN A 284 -9.58 13.60 2.28
N VAL A 285 -10.20 13.39 1.11
CA VAL A 285 -11.46 14.03 0.71
C VAL A 285 -12.53 13.01 0.30
N PHE A 286 -12.15 11.94 -0.39
CA PHE A 286 -13.08 10.94 -0.91
C PHE A 286 -12.86 9.58 -0.24
N SER A 287 -13.91 9.08 0.40
CA SER A 287 -13.92 7.76 1.07
C SER A 287 -13.67 6.61 0.10
N THR A 288 -14.22 6.65 -1.12
CA THR A 288 -14.00 5.61 -2.13
C THR A 288 -12.54 5.52 -2.55
N THR A 289 -11.90 6.67 -2.81
CA THR A 289 -10.46 6.74 -3.11
C THR A 289 -9.61 6.31 -1.91
N PHE A 290 -9.99 6.70 -0.70
CA PHE A 290 -9.33 6.25 0.52
C PHE A 290 -9.33 4.72 0.65
N VAL A 291 -10.50 4.07 0.50
CA VAL A 291 -10.62 2.61 0.61
C VAL A 291 -9.82 1.92 -0.50
N GLN A 292 -9.94 2.38 -1.74
CA GLN A 292 -9.20 1.82 -2.88
C GLN A 292 -7.69 1.93 -2.68
N TRP A 293 -7.19 3.11 -2.28
CA TRP A 293 -5.77 3.34 -2.06
C TRP A 293 -5.24 2.52 -0.88
N THR A 294 -5.99 2.48 0.23
CA THR A 294 -5.65 1.69 1.42
C THR A 294 -5.57 0.21 1.10
N ALA A 295 -6.54 -0.33 0.35
CA ALA A 295 -6.53 -1.73 -0.08
C ALA A 295 -5.29 -2.07 -0.92
N ARG A 296 -4.96 -1.21 -1.89
CA ARG A 296 -3.77 -1.35 -2.73
C ARG A 296 -2.49 -1.34 -1.89
N GLU A 297 -2.34 -0.37 -0.99
CA GLU A 297 -1.13 -0.22 -0.20
C GLU A 297 -1.01 -1.32 0.87
N ALA A 298 -2.10 -1.78 1.47
CA ALA A 298 -2.11 -2.95 2.34
C ALA A 298 -1.66 -4.22 1.59
N LEU A 299 -2.21 -4.48 0.40
CA LEU A 299 -1.79 -5.60 -0.45
C LEU A 299 -0.31 -5.51 -0.84
N ARG A 300 0.18 -4.32 -1.21
CA ARG A 300 1.56 -4.12 -1.64
C ARG A 300 2.56 -4.26 -0.50
N ARG A 301 2.24 -3.71 0.67
CA ARG A 301 3.19 -3.50 1.78
C ARG A 301 3.05 -4.58 2.87
N ALA A 302 1.83 -4.86 3.32
CA ALA A 302 1.57 -5.84 4.37
C ALA A 302 1.33 -7.27 3.82
N GLN A 303 0.89 -7.38 2.55
CA GLN A 303 0.57 -8.65 1.88
C GLN A 303 -0.33 -9.60 2.69
N PRO A 304 -1.49 -9.11 3.18
CA PRO A 304 -2.32 -9.83 4.15
C PRO A 304 -2.83 -11.18 3.64
N LEU A 305 -3.14 -12.08 4.57
CA LEU A 305 -3.85 -13.33 4.34
C LEU A 305 -5.35 -13.11 4.13
N THR A 306 -5.91 -12.06 4.72
CA THR A 306 -7.31 -11.65 4.53
C THR A 306 -7.41 -10.14 4.43
N LEU A 307 -8.11 -9.66 3.41
CA LEU A 307 -8.44 -8.24 3.27
C LEU A 307 -9.93 -8.09 3.01
N LEU A 308 -10.67 -7.54 3.97
CA LEU A 308 -12.04 -7.10 3.77
C LEU A 308 -12.04 -5.58 3.61
N VAL A 309 -12.60 -5.12 2.49
CA VAL A 309 -12.83 -3.70 2.24
C VAL A 309 -14.32 -3.43 2.09
N ARG A 310 -14.80 -2.38 2.75
CA ARG A 310 -16.18 -1.89 2.62
C ARG A 310 -16.18 -0.46 2.12
N PHE A 311 -16.65 -0.27 0.90
CA PHE A 311 -16.74 1.05 0.29
C PHE A 311 -17.96 1.79 0.86
N GLY A 312 -17.68 2.90 1.54
CA GLY A 312 -18.72 3.83 1.99
C GLY A 312 -19.03 4.90 0.95
N PRO A 313 -20.15 5.62 1.13
CA PRO A 313 -20.53 6.69 0.23
C PRO A 313 -19.52 7.85 0.28
N ARG A 314 -19.15 8.37 -0.88
CA ARG A 314 -18.40 9.64 -0.99
C ARG A 314 -19.34 10.82 -1.04
N GLN A 315 -18.83 11.97 -0.64
CA GLN A 315 -19.49 13.24 -0.90
C GLN A 315 -19.54 13.56 -2.40
N ARG A 316 -20.55 14.34 -2.82
CA ARG A 316 -20.59 14.89 -4.18
C ARG A 316 -19.34 15.72 -4.49
N GLN A 317 -18.89 15.66 -5.74
CA GLN A 317 -17.77 16.47 -6.21
C GLN A 317 -18.10 17.96 -6.09
N ARG A 318 -17.15 18.74 -5.62
CA ARG A 318 -17.17 20.21 -5.55
C ARG A 318 -15.85 20.76 -6.13
N PRO A 319 -15.79 22.06 -6.49
CA PRO A 319 -14.53 22.70 -6.85
C PRO A 319 -13.43 22.43 -5.82
N MET A 320 -12.20 22.18 -6.27
CA MET A 320 -11.09 21.77 -5.39
C MET A 320 -10.83 22.78 -4.25
N ASN A 321 -10.97 24.08 -4.52
CA ASN A 321 -10.78 25.13 -3.52
C ASN A 321 -11.79 25.02 -2.35
N GLU A 322 -13.01 24.56 -2.63
CA GLU A 322 -14.05 24.35 -1.60
C GLU A 322 -13.77 23.07 -0.80
N LEU A 323 -13.34 22.00 -1.47
CA LEU A 323 -12.97 20.74 -0.83
C LEU A 323 -11.78 20.90 0.11
N LEU A 324 -10.80 21.69 -0.28
CA LEU A 324 -9.63 21.96 0.55
C LEU A 324 -9.96 22.88 1.73
N SER A 325 -10.86 23.85 1.56
CA SER A 325 -11.18 24.83 2.60
C SER A 325 -12.17 24.35 3.67
N ASN A 326 -12.84 23.20 3.45
CA ASN A 326 -13.77 22.57 4.38
C ASN A 326 -14.87 23.51 4.92
N ILE A 327 -15.34 24.44 4.09
CA ILE A 327 -16.25 25.53 4.51
C ILE A 327 -17.67 25.02 4.82
N ASP A 328 -18.08 23.85 4.31
CA ASP A 328 -19.41 23.26 4.57
C ASP A 328 -19.35 21.73 4.67
N SER A 329 -19.40 21.18 5.89
CA SER A 329 -19.26 19.75 6.23
C SER A 329 -20.50 18.89 5.95
N HIS A 330 -21.61 19.48 5.48
CA HIS A 330 -22.84 18.75 5.14
C HIS A 330 -22.99 18.62 3.63
N SER A 331 -22.16 17.78 3.01
CA SER A 331 -22.32 17.44 1.60
C SER A 331 -23.25 16.24 1.43
N GLU A 332 -24.20 16.34 0.49
CA GLU A 332 -25.05 15.20 0.13
C GLU A 332 -24.19 14.03 -0.38
N PRO A 333 -24.46 12.79 0.07
CA PRO A 333 -23.74 11.62 -0.41
C PRO A 333 -24.10 11.33 -1.87
N ASP A 334 -23.08 11.02 -2.68
CA ASP A 334 -23.23 10.56 -4.07
C ASP A 334 -23.27 9.03 -4.09
N LEU A 335 -24.41 8.44 -3.71
CA LEU A 335 -24.53 6.98 -3.54
C LEU A 335 -24.23 6.21 -4.85
N VAL A 336 -24.80 6.64 -5.97
CA VAL A 336 -24.61 5.99 -7.27
C VAL A 336 -23.20 6.17 -7.79
N GLY A 337 -22.63 7.38 -7.70
CA GLY A 337 -21.24 7.61 -8.06
C GLY A 337 -20.26 6.79 -7.20
N SER A 338 -20.58 6.63 -5.91
CA SER A 338 -19.80 5.77 -5.01
C SER A 338 -19.86 4.30 -5.41
N LEU A 339 -21.02 3.81 -5.84
CA LEU A 339 -21.18 2.43 -6.32
C LEU A 339 -20.34 2.17 -7.58
N VAL A 340 -20.31 3.12 -8.53
CA VAL A 340 -19.48 3.01 -9.74
C VAL A 340 -17.99 2.95 -9.38
N ASP A 341 -17.54 3.86 -8.51
CA ASP A 341 -16.15 3.86 -8.03
C ASP A 341 -15.82 2.54 -7.30
N ALA A 342 -16.73 2.04 -6.49
CA ALA A 342 -16.55 0.83 -5.69
C ALA A 342 -16.55 -0.46 -6.54
N ASP A 343 -17.38 -0.55 -7.59
CA ASP A 343 -17.38 -1.69 -8.53
C ASP A 343 -16.03 -1.79 -9.26
N MET A 344 -15.51 -0.66 -9.72
CA MET A 344 -14.18 -0.56 -10.31
C MET A 344 -13.07 -0.82 -9.26
N GLY A 345 -13.25 -0.31 -8.04
CA GLY A 345 -12.34 -0.54 -6.90
C GLY A 345 -12.23 -2.02 -6.54
N ALA A 346 -13.34 -2.76 -6.54
CA ALA A 346 -13.36 -4.19 -6.31
C ALA A 346 -12.54 -4.95 -7.37
N TYR A 347 -12.67 -4.57 -8.65
CA TYR A 347 -11.86 -5.13 -9.72
C TYR A 347 -10.35 -4.85 -9.55
N TYR A 348 -9.98 -3.61 -9.22
CA TYR A 348 -8.58 -3.29 -8.95
C TYR A 348 -8.01 -3.98 -7.72
N ASN A 349 -8.82 -4.19 -6.67
CA ASN A 349 -8.38 -4.95 -5.50
C ASN A 349 -8.06 -6.40 -5.85
N TRP A 350 -8.91 -7.03 -6.66
CA TRP A 350 -8.61 -8.37 -7.19
C TRP A 350 -7.33 -8.37 -8.03
N ILE A 351 -7.15 -7.45 -8.98
CA ILE A 351 -5.91 -7.37 -9.78
C ILE A 351 -4.67 -7.23 -8.88
N ASN A 352 -4.73 -6.39 -7.86
CA ASN A 352 -3.61 -6.19 -6.94
C ASN A 352 -3.31 -7.45 -6.12
N GLN A 353 -4.35 -8.18 -5.68
CA GLN A 353 -4.17 -9.48 -5.02
C GLN A 353 -3.48 -10.49 -5.96
N GLN A 354 -3.85 -10.50 -7.25
CA GLN A 354 -3.26 -11.41 -8.23
C GLN A 354 -1.77 -11.16 -8.53
N ARG A 355 -1.22 -10.02 -8.09
CA ARG A 355 0.22 -9.70 -8.22
C ARG A 355 1.07 -10.29 -7.10
N LEU A 356 0.45 -10.85 -6.06
CA LEU A 356 1.17 -11.39 -4.91
C LEU A 356 1.59 -12.86 -5.14
N PRO A 357 2.71 -13.32 -4.57
CA PRO A 357 3.07 -14.73 -4.60
C PRO A 357 1.98 -15.63 -4.02
N GLY A 358 1.64 -16.75 -4.66
CA GLY A 358 0.55 -17.64 -4.23
C GLY A 358 -0.85 -17.20 -4.66
N ALA A 359 -0.95 -16.20 -5.55
CA ALA A 359 -2.22 -15.71 -6.11
C ALA A 359 -3.03 -16.80 -6.84
N GLU A 360 -2.38 -17.83 -7.36
CA GLU A 360 -3.02 -18.96 -8.05
C GLU A 360 -3.97 -19.76 -7.16
N ASN A 361 -3.74 -19.73 -5.84
CA ASN A 361 -4.59 -20.41 -4.85
C ASN A 361 -5.54 -19.43 -4.15
N SER A 362 -5.44 -18.14 -4.42
CA SER A 362 -6.19 -17.12 -3.69
C SER A 362 -7.61 -16.96 -4.22
N SER A 363 -8.52 -16.57 -3.34
CA SER A 363 -9.93 -16.34 -3.66
C SER A 363 -10.32 -14.89 -3.41
N PHE A 364 -11.38 -14.44 -4.08
CA PHE A 364 -11.88 -13.08 -3.97
C PHE A 364 -13.41 -13.07 -4.07
N ILE A 365 -14.07 -12.31 -3.19
CA ILE A 365 -15.52 -12.13 -3.18
C ILE A 365 -15.83 -10.65 -3.35
N ALA A 366 -16.74 -10.30 -4.27
CA ALA A 366 -17.36 -8.98 -4.27
C ALA A 366 -18.87 -9.10 -4.10
N TRP A 367 -19.45 -8.30 -3.20
CA TRP A 367 -20.86 -8.35 -2.86
C TRP A 367 -21.48 -6.96 -2.89
N PHE A 368 -22.66 -6.85 -3.50
CA PHE A 368 -23.47 -5.63 -3.46
C PHE A 368 -24.28 -5.65 -2.17
N GLU A 369 -23.93 -4.76 -1.25
CA GLU A 369 -24.42 -4.73 0.12
C GLU A 369 -25.95 -4.71 0.17
N GLY A 370 -26.53 -5.56 1.02
CA GLY A 370 -27.99 -5.68 1.17
C GLY A 370 -28.70 -6.40 0.01
N SER A 371 -27.97 -6.80 -1.04
CA SER A 371 -28.54 -7.39 -2.25
C SER A 371 -28.23 -8.88 -2.40
N SER A 372 -29.00 -9.57 -3.25
CA SER A 372 -28.76 -10.97 -3.62
C SER A 372 -27.63 -11.21 -4.62
N ARG A 373 -26.81 -10.19 -4.94
CA ARG A 373 -25.83 -10.22 -6.03
C ARG A 373 -24.41 -10.23 -5.48
N ALA A 374 -23.67 -11.29 -5.80
CA ALA A 374 -22.24 -11.38 -5.52
C ALA A 374 -21.48 -12.02 -6.69
N VAL A 375 -20.16 -11.87 -6.71
CA VAL A 375 -19.26 -12.65 -7.56
C VAL A 375 -18.17 -13.23 -6.70
N ALA A 376 -17.82 -14.50 -6.93
CA ALA A 376 -16.67 -15.14 -6.29
C ALA A 376 -15.71 -15.69 -7.33
N LEU A 377 -14.42 -15.47 -7.09
CA LEU A 377 -13.30 -15.81 -7.96
C LEU A 377 -12.32 -16.65 -7.16
N GLY A 378 -11.63 -17.58 -7.83
CA GLY A 378 -10.63 -18.45 -7.22
C GLY A 378 -10.75 -19.89 -7.72
N PRO A 379 -9.87 -20.80 -7.28
CA PRO A 379 -9.89 -22.21 -7.69
C PRO A 379 -11.25 -22.93 -7.56
N PRO A 380 -12.06 -22.68 -6.52
CA PRO A 380 -13.35 -23.35 -6.35
C PRO A 380 -14.45 -22.86 -7.31
N PHE A 381 -14.24 -21.76 -8.03
CA PHE A 381 -15.30 -21.07 -8.79
C PHE A 381 -15.05 -21.14 -10.30
N ALA A 382 -16.08 -21.58 -11.04
CA ALA A 382 -16.02 -21.62 -12.50
C ALA A 382 -16.00 -20.21 -13.08
N ARG A 383 -15.05 -19.95 -13.99
CA ARG A 383 -14.91 -18.65 -14.66
C ARG A 383 -16.03 -18.40 -15.67
N GLY A 384 -16.58 -17.19 -15.69
CA GLY A 384 -17.66 -16.80 -16.63
C GLY A 384 -19.01 -17.47 -16.35
N ALA A 385 -19.14 -18.18 -15.23
CA ALA A 385 -20.35 -18.92 -14.87
C ALA A 385 -21.34 -18.04 -14.12
N THR A 386 -22.61 -18.44 -14.15
CA THR A 386 -23.66 -17.88 -13.29
C THR A 386 -24.31 -19.01 -12.50
N SER A 387 -24.46 -18.81 -11.20
CA SER A 387 -25.17 -19.70 -10.29
C SER A 387 -26.46 -19.04 -9.81
N SER A 388 -27.57 -19.76 -9.95
CA SER A 388 -28.86 -19.43 -9.36
C SER A 388 -29.14 -20.22 -8.08
N ALA A 389 -28.17 -21.01 -7.59
CA ALA A 389 -28.32 -21.69 -6.32
C ALA A 389 -28.42 -20.68 -5.18
N MET A 390 -29.32 -20.95 -4.23
CA MET A 390 -29.40 -20.15 -3.00
C MET A 390 -28.13 -20.39 -2.17
N ALA A 391 -27.54 -19.31 -1.68
CA ALA A 391 -26.36 -19.37 -0.81
C ALA A 391 -26.33 -18.17 0.14
N THR A 392 -25.67 -18.34 1.26
CA THR A 392 -25.32 -17.27 2.20
C THR A 392 -23.91 -16.76 1.94
N LEU A 393 -23.55 -15.61 2.52
CA LEU A 393 -22.18 -15.11 2.44
C LEU A 393 -21.20 -15.92 3.30
N GLU A 394 -21.70 -16.55 4.37
CA GLU A 394 -20.91 -17.51 5.17
C GLU A 394 -20.52 -18.74 4.33
N GLU A 395 -21.46 -19.33 3.59
CA GLU A 395 -21.17 -20.43 2.68
C GLU A 395 -20.21 -20.02 1.57
N LEU A 396 -20.42 -18.85 0.96
CA LEU A 396 -19.54 -18.34 -0.09
C LEU A 396 -18.11 -18.12 0.42
N ALA A 397 -17.96 -17.57 1.63
CA ALA A 397 -16.67 -17.40 2.28
C ALA A 397 -16.01 -18.74 2.63
N SER A 398 -16.80 -19.73 3.09
CA SER A 398 -16.31 -21.09 3.36
C SER A 398 -15.79 -21.75 2.09
N TRP A 399 -16.55 -21.75 1.00
CA TRP A 399 -16.12 -22.33 -0.27
C TRP A 399 -14.86 -21.67 -0.80
N ALA A 400 -14.70 -20.35 -0.61
CA ALA A 400 -13.54 -19.60 -1.08
C ALA A 400 -12.23 -19.99 -0.39
N VAL A 401 -12.27 -20.52 0.84
CA VAL A 401 -11.05 -20.84 1.61
C VAL A 401 -10.77 -22.33 1.74
N GLY A 402 -11.71 -23.20 1.34
CA GLY A 402 -11.58 -24.66 1.40
C GLY A 402 -12.00 -25.22 2.74
#